data_AF-A4HZ34-F1
#
_entry.id   AF-A4HZ34-F1
#
_cell.length_a   1.000
_cell.length_b   1.000
_cell.length_c   1.000
_cell.angle_alpha   90.00
_cell.angle_beta   90.00
_cell.angle_gamma   90.00
#
_symmetry.space_group_name_H-M   'P 1'
#
loop_
_entity.id
_entity.type
_entity.pdbx_description
1 polymer ?
#
loop_
_entity_poly.entity_id
_entity_poly.type
_entity_poly.pdbx_seq_one_letter_code
_entity_poly.pdbx_strand_id
1 'polypeptide(L)'
;MERIKAECDEIAFHYPDVFMKQLFAFLVLQAAVLFDWTYVHFDWNFVEPITYLVGYSATWIAIAWYGAMQQEFSYESLHRFLQNAKRERLYKAHQFDQQAYEALRVEVAKLDRVVRGLEGV
;
A
#
# COMPACT_ATOMS: atom_id res chain seq x y z
N MET A 1 -18.84 17.01 0.56
CA MET A 1 -18.04 16.05 -0.23
C MET A 1 -16.56 16.09 0.12
N GLU A 2 -15.95 17.28 0.22
CA GLU A 2 -14.51 17.41 0.56
C GLU A 2 -14.11 16.77 1.90
N ARG A 3 -14.96 16.91 2.93
CA ARG A 3 -14.72 16.30 4.26
C ARG A 3 -14.60 14.77 4.20
N ILE A 4 -15.51 14.10 3.50
CA ILE A 4 -15.50 12.63 3.36
C ILE A 4 -14.24 12.17 2.63
N LYS A 5 -13.82 12.92 1.60
CA LYS A 5 -12.57 12.64 0.89
C LYS A 5 -11.35 12.81 1.80
N ALA A 6 -11.29 13.90 2.58
CA ALA A 6 -10.20 14.16 3.50
C ALA A 6 -10.07 13.06 4.57
N GLU A 7 -11.20 12.67 5.17
CA GLU A 7 -11.23 11.57 6.15
C GLU A 7 -10.79 10.23 5.53
N CYS A 8 -11.22 9.93 4.30
CA CYS A 8 -10.79 8.71 3.60
C CYS A 8 -9.30 8.72 3.25
N ASP A 9 -8.78 9.86 2.81
CA ASP A 9 -7.37 10.02 2.43
C ASP A 9 -6.45 9.95 3.67
N GLU A 10 -6.87 10.50 4.80
CA GLU A 10 -6.14 10.41 6.08
C GLU A 10 -6.07 8.96 6.58
N ILE A 11 -7.20 8.24 6.59
CA ILE A 11 -7.23 6.82 6.98
C ILE A 11 -6.35 5.98 6.03
N ALA A 12 -6.38 6.28 4.74
CA ALA A 12 -5.57 5.56 3.77
C ALA A 12 -4.08 5.86 3.88
N PHE A 13 -3.70 7.07 4.32
CA PHE A 13 -2.30 7.45 4.50
C PHE A 13 -1.61 6.65 5.61
N HIS A 14 -2.32 6.37 6.71
CA HIS A 14 -1.78 5.62 7.86
C HIS A 14 -1.82 4.09 7.70
N TYR A 15 -2.66 3.57 6.79
CA TYR A 15 -2.82 2.14 6.61
C TYR A 15 -1.52 1.39 6.23
N PRO A 16 -0.69 1.88 5.29
CA PRO A 16 0.57 1.22 4.96
C PRO A 16 1.54 1.16 6.14
N ASP A 17 1.60 2.18 6.99
CA ASP A 17 2.52 2.18 8.13
C ASP A 17 2.18 1.08 9.13
N VAL A 18 0.88 0.83 9.35
CA VAL A 18 0.40 -0.29 10.18
C VAL A 18 0.76 -1.62 9.52
N PHE A 19 0.57 -1.74 8.21
CA PHE A 19 0.93 -2.95 7.46
C PHE A 19 2.44 -3.22 7.53
N MET A 20 3.29 -2.21 7.39
CA MET A 20 4.75 -2.34 7.50
C MET A 20 5.17 -2.79 8.90
N LYS A 21 4.54 -2.27 9.96
CA LYS A 21 4.77 -2.74 11.34
C LYS A 21 4.36 -4.20 11.52
N GLN A 22 3.24 -4.63 10.94
CA GLN A 22 2.81 -6.02 10.96
C GLN A 22 3.79 -6.93 10.23
N LEU A 23 4.27 -6.52 9.05
CA LEU A 23 5.29 -7.24 8.30
C LEU A 23 6.60 -7.35 9.09
N PHE A 24 7.03 -6.27 9.74
CA PHE A 24 8.20 -6.30 10.61
C PHE A 24 8.02 -7.26 11.80
N ALA A 25 6.88 -7.22 12.49
CA ALA A 25 6.58 -8.14 13.57
C ALA A 25 6.57 -9.61 13.10
N PHE A 26 6.06 -9.87 11.89
CA PHE A 26 6.11 -11.18 11.27
C PHE A 26 7.56 -11.63 11.00
N LEU A 27 8.42 -10.74 10.48
CA LEU A 27 9.85 -11.06 10.26
C LEU A 27 10.58 -11.36 11.57
N VAL A 28 10.29 -10.63 12.64
CA VAL A 28 10.85 -10.90 13.98
C VAL A 28 10.36 -12.26 14.51
N LEU A 29 9.07 -12.57 14.35
CA LEU A 29 8.52 -13.87 14.73
C LEU A 29 9.16 -15.00 13.92
N GLN A 30 9.32 -14.82 12.61
CA GLN A 30 10.02 -15.77 11.74
C GLN A 30 11.46 -16.01 12.23
N ALA A 31 12.20 -14.95 12.56
CA ALA A 31 13.56 -15.08 13.09
C ALA A 31 13.60 -15.82 14.43
N ALA A 32 12.65 -15.54 15.33
CA ALA A 32 12.55 -16.24 16.61
C ALA A 32 12.21 -17.74 16.45
N VAL A 33 11.29 -18.08 15.55
CA VAL A 33 10.93 -19.47 15.24
C VAL A 33 12.11 -20.21 14.61
N LEU A 34 12.80 -19.62 13.63
CA LEU A 34 13.98 -20.24 13.03
C LEU A 34 15.11 -20.41 14.05
N PHE A 35 15.29 -19.46 14.96
CA PHE A 35 16.26 -19.58 16.04
C PHE A 35 15.91 -20.73 17.00
N ASP A 36 14.68 -20.79 17.47
CA ASP A 36 14.20 -21.87 18.34
C ASP A 36 14.30 -23.24 17.65
N TRP A 37 13.94 -23.33 16.37
CA TRP A 37 14.11 -24.55 15.60
C TRP A 37 15.57 -24.95 15.43
N THR A 38 16.47 -23.99 15.22
CA THR A 38 17.89 -24.27 14.96
C THR A 38 18.65 -24.68 16.22
N TYR A 39 18.30 -24.11 17.38
CA TYR A 39 19.11 -24.25 18.60
C TYR A 39 18.43 -25.04 19.72
N VAL A 40 17.11 -25.23 19.66
CA VAL A 40 16.34 -25.89 20.73
C VAL A 40 15.72 -27.20 20.26
N HIS A 41 15.00 -27.18 19.13
CA HIS A 41 14.16 -28.32 18.71
C HIS A 41 14.76 -29.23 17.63
N PHE A 42 15.52 -28.67 16.68
CA PHE A 42 16.09 -29.39 15.55
C PHE A 42 17.56 -29.06 15.37
N ASP A 43 18.26 -29.87 14.57
CA ASP A 43 19.63 -29.60 14.17
C ASP A 43 19.69 -28.60 13.01
N TRP A 44 20.79 -27.85 12.94
CA TRP A 44 21.11 -26.93 11.84
C TRP A 44 20.89 -27.54 10.46
N ASN A 45 21.34 -28.78 10.25
CA ASN A 45 21.23 -29.48 8.96
C ASN A 45 19.77 -29.67 8.49
N PHE A 46 18.80 -29.70 9.41
CA PHE A 46 17.38 -29.81 9.08
C PHE A 46 16.77 -28.46 8.71
N VAL A 47 17.14 -27.39 9.43
CA VAL A 47 16.57 -26.05 9.27
C VAL A 47 17.21 -25.27 8.10
N GLU A 48 18.45 -25.61 7.74
CA GLU A 48 19.21 -24.98 6.66
C GLU A 48 18.43 -24.92 5.31
N PRO A 49 17.91 -26.02 4.73
CA PRO A 49 17.15 -25.96 3.48
C PRO A 49 15.86 -25.13 3.60
N ILE A 50 15.21 -25.14 4.76
CA ILE A 50 14.00 -24.34 5.02
C ILE A 50 14.37 -22.86 4.98
N THR A 51 15.48 -22.48 5.62
CA THR A 51 15.96 -21.10 5.64
C THR A 51 16.30 -20.60 4.25
N TYR A 52 16.93 -21.43 3.41
CA TYR A 52 17.17 -21.10 2.00
C TYR A 52 15.88 -20.86 1.22
N LEU A 53 14.87 -21.74 1.39
CA LEU A 53 13.57 -21.57 0.72
C LEU A 53 12.84 -20.32 1.19
N VAL A 54 12.86 -20.02 2.48
CA VAL A 54 12.28 -18.79 3.04
C VAL A 54 13.01 -17.56 2.49
N GLY A 55 14.34 -17.56 2.44
CA GLY A 55 15.11 -16.48 1.82
C GLY A 55 14.79 -16.28 0.33
N TYR A 56 14.66 -17.38 -0.41
CA TYR A 56 14.33 -17.34 -1.83
C TYR A 56 12.87 -16.95 -2.12
N SER A 57 11.96 -17.17 -1.16
CA SER A 57 10.56 -16.75 -1.26
C SER A 57 10.40 -15.24 -1.47
N ALA A 58 11.29 -14.43 -0.89
CA ALA A 58 11.30 -12.98 -1.11
C ALA A 58 11.56 -12.64 -2.59
N THR A 59 12.46 -13.37 -3.25
CA THR A 59 12.72 -13.23 -4.68
C THR A 59 11.49 -13.63 -5.51
N TRP A 60 10.81 -14.73 -5.16
CA TRP A 60 9.57 -15.12 -5.83
C TRP A 60 8.46 -14.07 -5.71
N ILE A 61 8.29 -13.49 -4.52
CA ILE A 61 7.32 -12.41 -4.28
C ILE A 61 7.68 -11.17 -5.09
N ALA A 62 8.97 -10.78 -5.13
CA ALA A 62 9.43 -9.65 -5.92
C ALA A 62 9.17 -9.83 -7.42
N ILE A 63 9.40 -11.04 -7.95
CA ILE A 63 9.09 -11.38 -9.36
C ILE A 63 7.59 -11.33 -9.63
N ALA A 64 6.77 -11.92 -8.73
CA ALA A 64 5.32 -11.87 -8.85
C ALA A 64 4.79 -10.43 -8.81
N TRP A 65 5.36 -9.59 -7.94
CA TRP A 65 5.04 -8.16 -7.85
C TRP A 65 5.38 -7.42 -9.14
N TYR A 66 6.59 -7.64 -9.66
CA TYR A 66 7.00 -7.05 -10.93
C TYR A 66 6.08 -7.46 -12.08
N GLY A 67 5.67 -8.74 -12.14
CA GLY A 67 4.72 -9.22 -13.12
C GLY A 67 3.34 -8.57 -13.04
N ALA A 68 2.87 -8.27 -11.82
CA ALA A 68 1.56 -7.65 -11.60
C ALA A 68 1.54 -6.13 -11.79
N MET A 69 2.57 -5.42 -11.30
CA MET A 69 2.61 -3.96 -11.25
C MET A 69 3.47 -3.33 -12.37
N GLN A 70 4.27 -4.12 -13.08
CA GLN A 70 5.31 -3.64 -14.02
C GLN A 70 6.27 -2.62 -13.37
N GLN A 71 6.44 -2.72 -12.05
CA GLN A 71 7.31 -1.87 -11.25
C GLN A 71 8.18 -2.74 -10.36
N GLU A 72 9.41 -2.31 -10.14
CA GLU A 72 10.31 -2.96 -9.19
C GLU A 72 9.68 -2.98 -7.79
N PHE A 73 9.86 -4.11 -7.09
CA PHE A 73 9.42 -4.21 -5.70
C PHE A 73 10.25 -3.26 -4.84
N SER A 74 9.67 -2.11 -4.54
CA SER A 74 10.23 -1.10 -3.65
C SER A 74 9.26 -0.83 -2.52
N TYR A 75 9.78 -0.48 -1.34
CA TYR A 75 8.94 -0.08 -0.20
C TYR A 75 7.99 1.06 -0.57
N GLU A 76 8.44 2.00 -1.40
CA GLU A 76 7.63 3.11 -1.87
C GLU A 76 6.48 2.66 -2.79
N SER A 77 6.75 1.76 -3.75
CA SER A 77 5.70 1.19 -4.61
C SER A 77 4.65 0.44 -3.81
N LEU A 78 5.06 -0.35 -2.81
CA LEU A 78 4.16 -1.09 -1.94
C LEU A 78 3.32 -0.13 -1.07
N HIS A 79 3.95 0.92 -0.53
CA HIS A 79 3.25 1.96 0.23
C HIS A 79 2.16 2.62 -0.62
N ARG A 80 2.51 3.09 -1.82
CA ARG A 80 1.56 3.71 -2.77
C ARG A 80 0.45 2.74 -3.19
N PHE A 81 0.77 1.48 -3.45
CA PHE A 81 -0.22 0.46 -3.79
C PHE A 81 -1.21 0.22 -2.65
N LEU A 82 -0.72 0.08 -1.41
CA LEU A 82 -1.56 -0.11 -0.23
C LEU A 82 -2.42 1.13 0.05
N GLN A 83 -1.87 2.34 -0.11
CA GLN A 83 -2.63 3.59 -0.01
C GLN A 83 -3.76 3.59 -1.05
N ASN A 84 -3.45 3.36 -2.32
CA ASN A 84 -4.45 3.39 -3.40
C ASN A 84 -5.54 2.32 -3.21
N ALA A 85 -5.16 1.08 -2.89
CA ALA A 85 -6.12 0.01 -2.63
C ALA A 85 -7.05 0.33 -1.44
N LYS A 86 -6.51 0.97 -0.39
CA LYS A 86 -7.30 1.42 0.77
C LYS A 86 -8.23 2.58 0.39
N ARG A 87 -7.74 3.56 -0.38
CA ARG A 87 -8.55 4.69 -0.90
C ARG A 87 -9.70 4.20 -1.75
N GLU A 88 -9.44 3.33 -2.72
CA GLU A 88 -10.48 2.75 -3.58
C GLU A 88 -11.53 1.98 -2.78
N ARG A 89 -11.11 1.19 -1.79
CA ARG A 89 -12.02 0.46 -0.91
C ARG A 89 -12.89 1.42 -0.08
N LEU A 90 -12.31 2.49 0.43
CA LEU A 90 -13.03 3.51 1.21
C LEU A 90 -14.00 4.31 0.34
N TYR A 91 -13.60 4.69 -0.87
CA TYR A 91 -14.48 5.39 -1.82
C TYR A 91 -15.68 4.52 -2.23
N LYS A 92 -15.45 3.22 -2.51
CA LYS A 92 -16.52 2.26 -2.77
C LYS A 92 -17.45 2.09 -1.56
N ALA A 93 -16.90 2.04 -0.34
CA ALA A 93 -17.69 1.90 0.87
C ALA A 93 -18.59 3.12 1.16
N HIS A 94 -18.11 4.33 0.86
CA HIS A 94 -18.87 5.57 1.07
C HIS A 94 -19.73 5.97 -0.14
N GLN A 95 -19.85 5.10 -1.16
CA GLN A 95 -20.51 5.41 -2.44
C GLN A 95 -20.02 6.73 -3.06
N PHE A 96 -18.75 7.07 -2.79
CA PHE A 96 -18.15 8.28 -3.30
C PHE A 96 -17.65 8.02 -4.71
N ASP A 97 -18.39 8.54 -5.69
CA ASP A 97 -17.96 8.51 -7.08
C ASP A 97 -16.82 9.53 -7.28
N GLN A 98 -15.59 9.02 -7.18
CA GLN A 98 -14.39 9.80 -7.42
C GLN A 98 -14.40 10.43 -8.83
N GLN A 99 -14.96 9.75 -9.83
CA GLN A 99 -15.01 10.27 -11.20
C GLN A 99 -15.96 11.46 -11.28
N ALA A 100 -17.15 11.35 -10.67
CA ALA A 100 -18.10 12.46 -10.61
C ALA A 100 -17.52 13.66 -9.83
N TYR A 101 -16.81 13.41 -8.73
CA TYR A 101 -16.15 14.46 -7.96
C TYR A 101 -15.03 15.15 -8.76
N GLU A 102 -14.20 14.40 -9.47
CA GLU A 102 -13.13 14.95 -10.30
C GLU A 102 -13.69 15.75 -11.48
N ALA A 103 -14.77 15.26 -12.12
CA ALA A 103 -15.47 15.98 -13.17
C ALA A 103 -16.02 17.33 -12.66
N LEU A 104 -16.73 17.32 -11.52
CA LEU A 104 -17.26 18.54 -10.90
C LEU A 104 -16.15 19.52 -10.53
N ARG A 105 -15.02 19.03 -10.00
CA ARG A 105 -13.86 19.87 -9.67
C ARG A 105 -13.26 20.54 -10.90
N VAL A 106 -13.17 19.81 -12.02
CA VAL A 106 -12.70 20.37 -13.29
C VAL A 106 -13.67 21.42 -13.82
N GLU A 107 -14.98 21.21 -13.71
CA GLU A 107 -15.99 22.20 -14.11
C GLU A 107 -15.93 23.47 -13.27
N VAL A 108 -15.82 23.35 -11.94
CA VAL A 108 -15.65 24.50 -11.03
C VAL A 108 -14.37 25.26 -11.37
N ALA A 109 -13.25 24.57 -11.61
CA ALA A 109 -11.99 25.21 -12.00
C ALA A 109 -12.07 25.90 -13.37
N LYS A 110 -12.88 25.39 -14.31
CA LYS A 110 -13.14 26.07 -15.58
C LYS A 110 -13.99 27.33 -15.37
N LEU A 111 -15.05 27.24 -14.56
CA LEU A 111 -15.95 28.37 -14.31
C LEU A 111 -15.24 29.50 -13.57
N ASP A 112 -14.41 29.18 -12.58
CA ASP A 112 -13.57 30.13 -11.84
C ASP A 112 -12.56 30.86 -12.77
N ARG A 113 -11.95 30.16 -13.73
CA ARG A 113 -11.12 30.80 -14.76
C ARG A 113 -11.91 31.79 -15.63
N VAL A 114 -13.16 31.46 -15.97
CA VAL A 114 -14.04 32.34 -16.74
C VAL A 114 -14.41 33.58 -15.92
N VAL A 115 -14.80 33.41 -14.66
CA VAL A 115 -15.15 34.53 -13.75
C VAL A 115 -13.96 35.46 -13.55
N ARG A 116 -12.76 34.94 -13.26
CA ARG A 116 -11.54 35.77 -13.14
C ARG A 116 -11.18 36.49 -14.44
N GLY A 117 -11.47 35.87 -15.59
CA GLY A 117 -11.29 36.52 -16.90
C GLY A 117 -12.25 37.69 -17.13
N LEU A 118 -13.44 37.64 -16.55
CA LEU A 118 -14.44 38.71 -16.63
C LEU A 118 -14.20 39.84 -15.62
N GLU A 119 -13.64 39.53 -14.44
CA GLU A 119 -13.28 40.55 -13.42
C GLU A 119 -11.98 41.30 -13.77
N GLY A 120 -11.18 40.78 -14.70
CA GLY A 120 -9.93 41.39 -15.17
C GLY A 120 -10.06 42.35 -16.36
N VAL A 121 -11.29 42.71 -16.75
CA VAL A 121 -11.61 43.72 -17.79
C VAL A 121 -12.42 44.83 -17.14
#